data_AF-A0A2E5JK07-F1
#
_entry.id   AF-A0A2E5JK07-F1
#
_cell.length_a   1.000
_cell.length_b   1.000
_cell.length_c   1.000
_cell.angle_alpha   90.00
_cell.angle_beta   90.00
_cell.angle_gamma   90.00
#
_symmetry.space_group_name_H-M   'P 1'
#
loop_
_entity.id
_entity.type
_entity.pdbx_description
1 polymer ?
#
loop_
_entity_poly.entity_id
_entity_poly.type
_entity_poly.pdbx_seq_one_letter_code
_entity_poly.pdbx_strand_id
1 'polypeptide(L)'
;MFKLTTILVFASLLLTSCMPESPRASRKGLSGGSINTGGDGGNGGGGSGAGPGDGTLDSSLLDTITDSGKVELRHIIDPETGNYKTKVTIPKNYNGYLYLSGLNVTSLSNRLIKVRFKFGREMEPVTVPAVIVRGEGITPQTDIEVLALNLSSRPFENIRLIYDLYDYNNYYDDGNLAETKEPVQDPLDGGLYCRGLKLEHDPTFAATASNTACDAAGETCLYAYAKVLDGGLVNNTTNIRINPKEPQIDVLGGGYAANSQTEKMKRCLPDNNDPANLSSVLGITPVLGGVVYGDTIVTNHRYEGPFRVLAQSTWHISGDALFSAVNSTTKAKGIFQTSFTPGVAAQGYNSFLFPRATQMSLQGGVEHFSSALPFEPRTLVNGGLVAAGDTDWMDGCNKRVSTYDAFANETIASCNVGATIEIIATDKSGQDIVLNTSTKVKLQLSRASTKNFDGREVLYSSLNSCTNSSACGGDECCFNSRCWSKEIVSQCIEEVDVIGNLATGQVCSSDYECASFCCNQSTNTCSVHVNSEDQQVLCGKSPGQACVAKEWCRKENIPTCFKVKTGTTPEGQQLCALRCY
;
A
#
# COMPACT_ATOMS: atom_id res chain seq x y z
N MET A 1 56.46 -19.48 -16.98
CA MET A 1 55.41 -20.48 -17.21
C MET A 1 54.12 -20.18 -16.41
N PHE A 2 53.73 -18.90 -16.31
CA PHE A 2 52.59 -18.45 -15.48
C PHE A 2 51.72 -17.36 -16.16
N LYS A 3 51.94 -17.11 -17.47
CA LYS A 3 51.18 -16.10 -18.24
C LYS A 3 50.24 -16.70 -19.31
N LEU A 4 50.28 -18.02 -19.53
CA LEU A 4 49.42 -18.69 -20.51
C LEU A 4 48.13 -19.23 -19.88
N THR A 5 48.14 -19.49 -18.57
CA THR A 5 46.99 -20.02 -17.81
C THR A 5 45.94 -18.94 -17.50
N THR A 6 46.33 -17.67 -17.36
CA THR A 6 45.40 -16.57 -17.04
C THR A 6 44.58 -16.12 -18.25
N ILE A 7 45.08 -16.30 -19.47
CA ILE A 7 44.38 -15.94 -20.72
C ILE A 7 43.35 -17.01 -21.10
N LEU A 8 43.59 -18.28 -20.74
CA LEU A 8 42.65 -19.38 -21.00
C LEU A 8 41.44 -19.39 -20.04
N VAL A 9 41.56 -18.80 -18.86
CA VAL A 9 40.44 -18.64 -17.90
C VAL A 9 39.56 -17.45 -18.25
N PHE A 10 40.10 -16.37 -18.83
CA PHE A 10 39.28 -15.23 -19.28
C PHE A 10 38.54 -15.49 -20.61
N ALA A 11 39.09 -16.34 -21.49
CA ALA A 11 38.44 -16.71 -22.75
C ALA A 11 37.29 -17.74 -22.59
N SER A 12 37.21 -18.43 -21.44
CA SER A 12 36.15 -19.40 -21.13
C SER A 12 34.94 -18.78 -20.40
N LEU A 13 35.03 -17.51 -19.97
CA LEU A 13 33.95 -16.74 -19.34
C LEU A 13 33.12 -15.90 -20.31
N LEU A 14 33.46 -15.89 -21.61
CA LEU A 14 32.78 -15.09 -22.66
C LEU A 14 31.86 -15.90 -23.59
N LEU A 15 31.54 -17.17 -23.26
CA LEU A 15 30.70 -18.04 -24.08
C LEU A 15 29.43 -18.58 -23.40
N THR A 16 28.97 -17.98 -22.30
CA THR A 16 27.68 -18.32 -21.67
C THR A 16 26.74 -17.12 -21.63
N SER A 17 26.22 -16.76 -22.80
CA SER A 17 25.00 -15.95 -22.94
C SER A 17 23.98 -16.75 -23.77
N CYS A 18 23.24 -17.62 -23.09
CA CYS A 18 21.98 -18.19 -23.57
C CYS A 18 21.06 -18.35 -22.34
N MET A 19 19.77 -18.05 -22.55
CA MET A 19 18.68 -17.84 -21.59
C MET A 19 18.54 -18.93 -20.49
N PRO A 20 18.03 -18.58 -19.29
CA PRO A 20 17.51 -19.59 -18.37
C PRO A 20 16.06 -19.97 -18.71
N GLU A 21 15.87 -21.17 -19.26
CA GLU A 21 14.63 -21.95 -19.13
C GLU A 21 14.51 -22.48 -17.70
N SER A 22 13.30 -22.40 -17.14
CA SER A 22 12.98 -22.92 -15.80
C SER A 22 12.95 -24.45 -15.76
N PRO A 23 13.43 -25.10 -14.68
CA PRO A 23 13.51 -26.55 -14.61
C PRO A 23 12.14 -27.21 -14.37
N ARG A 24 11.71 -28.05 -15.32
CA ARG A 24 10.66 -29.06 -15.12
C ARG A 24 11.21 -30.23 -14.30
N ALA A 25 10.65 -30.45 -13.11
CA ALA A 25 10.87 -31.67 -12.34
C ALA A 25 10.08 -32.84 -12.96
N SER A 26 10.77 -33.68 -13.72
CA SER A 26 10.30 -35.00 -14.15
C SER A 26 10.53 -36.01 -13.03
N ARG A 27 9.46 -36.51 -12.40
CA ARG A 27 9.55 -37.72 -11.58
C ARG A 27 9.63 -38.94 -12.50
N LYS A 28 10.84 -39.48 -12.64
CA LYS A 28 11.08 -40.84 -13.15
C LYS A 28 10.49 -41.85 -12.17
N GLY A 29 9.54 -42.64 -12.66
CA GLY A 29 9.11 -43.88 -12.03
C GLY A 29 10.25 -44.90 -12.02
N LEU A 30 10.32 -45.64 -10.91
CA LEU A 30 11.03 -46.91 -10.82
C LEU A 30 10.02 -47.99 -10.46
N SER A 31 10.07 -49.02 -11.30
CA SER A 31 9.29 -50.24 -11.38
C SER A 31 9.43 -51.17 -10.18
N GLY A 32 8.41 -52.02 -9.97
CA GLY A 32 8.62 -53.37 -9.46
C GLY A 32 7.40 -54.01 -8.79
N GLY A 33 6.72 -54.91 -9.49
CA GLY A 33 5.73 -55.82 -8.87
C GLY A 33 4.74 -56.45 -9.85
N SER A 34 5.11 -57.58 -10.43
CA SER A 34 4.37 -58.36 -11.44
C SER A 34 3.12 -59.08 -10.89
N ILE A 35 2.05 -58.99 -11.69
CA ILE A 35 1.02 -59.98 -12.07
C ILE A 35 0.91 -61.27 -11.23
N ASN A 36 -0.31 -61.55 -10.73
CA ASN A 36 -0.93 -62.87 -10.85
C ASN A 36 -2.46 -62.81 -10.91
N THR A 37 -2.97 -63.61 -11.84
CA THR A 37 -4.35 -63.87 -12.26
C THR A 37 -5.11 -64.79 -11.30
N GLY A 38 -6.45 -64.61 -11.19
CA GLY A 38 -7.37 -65.73 -10.88
C GLY A 38 -8.65 -65.37 -10.12
N GLY A 39 -9.81 -65.55 -10.79
CA GLY A 39 -10.91 -66.36 -10.25
C GLY A 39 -12.06 -65.68 -9.47
N ASP A 40 -13.18 -65.51 -10.18
CA ASP A 40 -14.58 -65.83 -9.82
C ASP A 40 -15.27 -65.34 -8.52
N GLY A 41 -16.48 -64.79 -8.71
CA GLY A 41 -17.65 -65.14 -7.88
C GLY A 41 -18.52 -63.99 -7.34
N GLY A 42 -19.65 -63.72 -8.00
CA GLY A 42 -20.96 -63.64 -7.30
C GLY A 42 -21.62 -62.28 -6.98
N ASN A 43 -22.48 -61.84 -7.92
CA ASN A 43 -23.91 -61.50 -7.76
C ASN A 43 -24.41 -60.26 -6.96
N GLY A 44 -25.20 -59.40 -7.63
CA GLY A 44 -26.46 -58.87 -7.06
C GLY A 44 -26.84 -57.38 -7.23
N GLY A 45 -27.60 -57.06 -8.30
CA GLY A 45 -28.59 -55.95 -8.41
C GLY A 45 -28.06 -54.57 -8.83
N GLY A 46 -28.66 -53.77 -9.73
CA GLY A 46 -29.90 -53.85 -10.52
C GLY A 46 -30.35 -52.42 -10.89
N GLY A 47 -30.53 -52.13 -12.20
CA GLY A 47 -31.22 -50.95 -12.78
C GLY A 47 -30.33 -49.70 -12.99
N SER A 48 -30.36 -48.95 -14.10
CA SER A 48 -31.19 -48.96 -15.32
C SER A 48 -30.38 -48.36 -16.48
N GLY A 49 -30.36 -49.04 -17.62
CA GLY A 49 -29.67 -48.58 -18.83
C GLY A 49 -30.43 -47.46 -19.56
N ALA A 50 -29.70 -46.46 -20.04
CA ALA A 50 -30.22 -45.48 -20.98
C ALA A 50 -30.38 -46.12 -22.36
N GLY A 51 -31.63 -46.23 -22.82
CA GLY A 51 -31.93 -46.60 -24.21
C GLY A 51 -31.67 -45.44 -25.16
N PRO A 52 -31.33 -45.70 -26.44
CA PRO A 52 -31.15 -44.65 -27.43
C PRO A 52 -32.51 -44.05 -27.82
N GLY A 53 -32.64 -42.75 -27.59
CA GLY A 53 -33.81 -41.95 -27.97
C GLY A 53 -33.84 -41.64 -29.47
N ASP A 54 -35.05 -41.74 -30.00
CA ASP A 54 -35.50 -41.68 -31.38
C ASP A 54 -35.11 -40.40 -32.15
N GLY A 55 -34.76 -40.58 -33.43
CA GLY A 55 -34.22 -39.57 -34.33
C GLY A 55 -35.29 -38.75 -35.04
N THR A 56 -35.89 -37.81 -34.32
CA THR A 56 -36.72 -36.74 -34.92
C THR A 56 -36.18 -35.36 -34.55
N LEU A 57 -35.39 -34.81 -35.47
CA LEU A 57 -34.85 -33.45 -35.40
C LEU A 57 -35.95 -32.44 -35.75
N ASP A 58 -36.54 -31.81 -34.73
CA ASP A 58 -37.14 -30.49 -34.86
C ASP A 58 -36.00 -29.46 -34.90
N SER A 59 -35.72 -28.94 -36.09
CA SER A 59 -34.64 -27.98 -36.35
C SER A 59 -34.92 -26.57 -35.80
N SER A 60 -35.97 -26.37 -35.01
CA SER A 60 -36.28 -25.08 -34.35
C SER A 60 -35.90 -25.05 -32.86
N LEU A 61 -35.61 -26.21 -32.25
CA LEU A 61 -35.20 -26.34 -30.84
C LEU A 61 -33.70 -26.63 -30.67
N LEU A 62 -33.01 -27.06 -31.72
CA LEU A 62 -31.56 -27.29 -31.69
C LEU A 62 -30.73 -26.00 -31.69
N ASP A 63 -31.35 -24.85 -32.01
CA ASP A 63 -30.68 -23.53 -31.99
C ASP A 63 -30.85 -22.80 -30.64
N THR A 64 -31.55 -23.41 -29.67
CA THR A 64 -31.77 -22.82 -28.33
C THR A 64 -31.14 -23.62 -27.19
N ILE A 65 -30.70 -24.85 -27.44
CA ILE A 65 -30.20 -25.76 -26.40
C ILE A 65 -28.67 -25.89 -26.42
N THR A 66 -27.98 -25.40 -27.46
CA THR A 66 -26.52 -25.31 -27.52
C THR A 66 -25.92 -24.02 -26.93
N ASP A 67 -26.73 -23.07 -26.41
CA ASP A 67 -26.26 -21.72 -26.04
C ASP A 67 -26.81 -21.11 -24.72
N SER A 68 -27.26 -21.91 -23.73
CA SER A 68 -27.93 -21.33 -22.52
C SER A 68 -27.48 -21.85 -21.16
N GLY A 69 -26.20 -22.17 -21.01
CA GLY A 69 -25.59 -22.17 -19.68
C GLY A 69 -25.46 -20.73 -19.17
N LYS A 70 -26.27 -20.29 -18.21
CA LYS A 70 -26.10 -18.97 -17.57
C LYS A 70 -24.67 -18.86 -17.05
N VAL A 71 -23.94 -17.83 -17.48
CA VAL A 71 -22.57 -17.59 -17.01
C VAL A 71 -22.61 -17.30 -15.52
N GLU A 72 -21.70 -17.91 -14.76
CA GLU A 72 -21.58 -17.70 -13.32
C GLU A 72 -20.13 -17.47 -12.92
N LEU A 73 -19.86 -16.33 -12.28
CA LEU A 73 -18.54 -16.04 -11.73
C LEU A 73 -18.30 -16.83 -10.43
N ARG A 74 -17.16 -17.54 -10.35
CA ARG A 74 -16.80 -18.39 -9.20
C ARG A 74 -15.57 -17.89 -8.46
N HIS A 75 -14.52 -17.47 -9.17
CA HIS A 75 -13.27 -17.06 -8.55
C HIS A 75 -12.60 -15.90 -9.28
N ILE A 76 -11.71 -15.22 -8.58
CA ILE A 76 -10.65 -14.37 -9.13
C ILE A 76 -9.35 -15.16 -9.02
N ILE A 77 -8.52 -15.12 -10.04
CA ILE A 77 -7.16 -15.63 -9.95
C ILE A 77 -6.30 -14.53 -9.36
N ASP A 78 -5.70 -14.82 -8.21
CA ASP A 78 -4.80 -13.89 -7.52
C ASP A 78 -3.60 -13.55 -8.42
N PRO A 79 -3.36 -12.27 -8.75
CA PRO A 79 -2.28 -11.89 -9.64
C PRO A 79 -0.89 -12.12 -9.06
N GLU A 80 -0.75 -12.22 -7.73
CA GLU A 80 0.53 -12.47 -7.07
C GLU A 80 0.82 -13.97 -6.94
N THR A 81 -0.20 -14.76 -6.59
CA THR A 81 0.01 -16.19 -6.28
C THR A 81 -0.47 -17.14 -7.38
N GLY A 82 -1.23 -16.68 -8.37
CA GLY A 82 -1.88 -17.51 -9.39
C GLY A 82 -2.99 -18.42 -8.87
N ASN A 83 -3.41 -18.29 -7.61
CA ASN A 83 -4.39 -19.18 -6.99
C ASN A 83 -5.82 -18.68 -7.21
N TYR A 84 -6.76 -19.62 -7.33
CA TYR A 84 -8.18 -19.33 -7.42
C TYR A 84 -8.74 -18.96 -6.04
N LYS A 85 -9.19 -17.72 -5.88
CA LYS A 85 -9.75 -17.21 -4.62
C LYS A 85 -11.13 -16.59 -4.84
N THR A 86 -12.01 -16.70 -3.86
CA THR A 86 -13.29 -15.97 -3.83
C THR A 86 -13.11 -14.51 -3.43
N LYS A 87 -11.94 -14.17 -2.89
CA LYS A 87 -11.56 -12.84 -2.43
C LYS A 87 -10.11 -12.56 -2.81
N VAL A 88 -9.85 -11.43 -3.46
CA VAL A 88 -8.50 -10.95 -3.77
C VAL A 88 -8.41 -9.48 -3.42
N THR A 89 -7.30 -9.07 -2.80
CA THR A 89 -6.96 -7.68 -2.55
C THR A 89 -5.88 -7.25 -3.54
N ILE A 90 -6.07 -6.12 -4.20
CA ILE A 90 -5.04 -5.50 -5.06
C ILE A 90 -4.88 -4.01 -4.71
N PRO A 91 -3.71 -3.43 -4.93
CA PRO A 91 -3.54 -1.97 -4.86
C PRO A 91 -4.42 -1.26 -5.90
N LYS A 92 -4.98 -0.10 -5.56
CA LYS A 92 -5.82 0.69 -6.49
C LYS A 92 -5.09 1.14 -7.76
N ASN A 93 -3.76 1.22 -7.73
CA ASN A 93 -2.89 1.57 -8.86
C ASN A 93 -2.36 0.35 -9.64
N TYR A 94 -2.88 -0.85 -9.38
CA TYR A 94 -2.47 -2.07 -10.09
C TYR A 94 -2.66 -1.92 -11.61
N ASN A 95 -1.62 -2.28 -12.38
CA ASN A 95 -1.53 -2.03 -13.82
C ASN A 95 -1.36 -3.31 -14.67
N GLY A 96 -1.57 -4.48 -14.07
CA GLY A 96 -1.42 -5.78 -14.74
C GLY A 96 -2.71 -6.36 -15.32
N TYR A 97 -2.74 -7.68 -15.48
CA TYR A 97 -3.95 -8.41 -15.88
C TYR A 97 -4.67 -9.00 -14.67
N LEU A 98 -5.99 -8.90 -14.65
CA LEU A 98 -6.83 -9.57 -13.67
C LEU A 98 -7.64 -10.65 -14.37
N TYR A 99 -7.66 -11.87 -13.84
CA TYR A 99 -8.38 -12.98 -14.44
C TYR A 99 -9.55 -13.42 -13.55
N LEU A 100 -10.70 -13.62 -14.18
CA LEU A 100 -11.93 -14.06 -13.54
C LEU A 100 -12.34 -15.42 -14.11
N SER A 101 -12.58 -16.40 -13.24
CA SER A 101 -12.99 -17.74 -13.65
C SER A 101 -14.42 -18.05 -13.21
N GLY A 102 -15.11 -18.84 -14.03
CA GLY A 102 -16.53 -19.10 -13.86
C GLY A 102 -17.02 -20.31 -14.65
N LEU A 103 -18.30 -20.60 -14.52
CA LEU A 103 -18.99 -21.62 -15.29
C LEU A 103 -19.55 -21.00 -16.57
N ASN A 104 -19.56 -21.78 -17.66
CA ASN A 104 -20.12 -21.42 -18.97
C ASN A 104 -19.50 -20.16 -19.61
N VAL A 105 -18.27 -19.78 -19.25
CA VAL A 105 -17.58 -18.61 -19.85
C VAL A 105 -17.44 -18.77 -21.38
N THR A 106 -17.33 -20.01 -21.87
CA THR A 106 -17.29 -20.37 -23.29
C THR A 106 -18.47 -19.85 -24.12
N SER A 107 -19.66 -19.73 -23.51
CA SER A 107 -20.87 -19.19 -24.17
C SER A 107 -20.73 -17.71 -24.55
N LEU A 108 -19.72 -17.02 -24.03
CA LEU A 108 -19.48 -15.60 -24.28
C LEU A 108 -18.60 -15.33 -25.51
N SER A 109 -18.06 -16.37 -26.16
CA SER A 109 -17.07 -16.27 -27.24
C SER A 109 -17.46 -15.36 -28.42
N ASN A 110 -18.75 -15.26 -28.72
CA ASN A 110 -19.28 -14.45 -29.84
C ASN A 110 -19.75 -13.04 -29.42
N ARG A 111 -19.36 -12.53 -28.25
CA ARG A 111 -19.85 -11.26 -27.68
C ARG A 111 -18.70 -10.33 -27.27
N LEU A 112 -18.93 -9.02 -27.35
CA LEU A 112 -18.05 -8.03 -26.75
C LEU A 112 -18.36 -7.96 -25.25
N ILE A 113 -17.42 -8.39 -24.42
CA ILE A 113 -17.62 -8.52 -22.97
C ILE A 113 -16.95 -7.37 -22.22
N LYS A 114 -17.65 -6.89 -21.20
CA LYS A 114 -17.13 -5.97 -20.19
C LYS A 114 -17.45 -6.54 -18.82
N VAL A 115 -16.62 -6.21 -17.84
CA VAL A 115 -16.88 -6.52 -16.44
C VAL A 115 -17.05 -5.21 -15.70
N ARG A 116 -18.14 -5.08 -14.94
CA ARG A 116 -18.42 -3.92 -14.12
C ARG A 116 -18.34 -4.28 -12.65
N PHE A 117 -17.44 -3.62 -11.94
CA PHE A 117 -17.32 -3.68 -10.50
C PHE A 117 -18.13 -2.54 -9.90
N LYS A 118 -18.95 -2.81 -8.89
CA LYS A 118 -19.62 -1.76 -8.10
C LYS A 118 -19.02 -1.75 -6.71
N PHE A 119 -18.38 -0.66 -6.31
CA PHE A 119 -17.60 -0.58 -5.08
C PHE A 119 -18.38 0.08 -3.92
N GLY A 120 -18.21 -0.50 -2.73
CA GLY A 120 -18.74 -0.02 -1.47
C GLY A 120 -20.26 -0.01 -1.38
N ARG A 121 -20.79 0.61 -0.32
CA ARG A 121 -22.23 0.84 -0.16
C ARG A 121 -22.81 1.77 -1.23
N GLU A 122 -21.98 2.67 -1.75
CA GLU A 122 -22.34 3.69 -2.74
C GLU A 122 -22.51 3.08 -4.15
N MET A 123 -22.07 1.83 -4.34
CA MET A 123 -22.18 1.09 -5.60
C MET A 123 -21.50 1.80 -6.79
N GLU A 124 -20.38 2.48 -6.53
CA GLU A 124 -19.63 3.23 -7.55
C GLU A 124 -19.17 2.29 -8.68
N PRO A 125 -19.67 2.46 -9.92
CA PRO A 125 -19.41 1.51 -10.99
C PRO A 125 -18.10 1.83 -11.73
N VAL A 126 -17.25 0.82 -11.90
CA VAL A 126 -16.10 0.85 -12.81
C VAL A 126 -16.22 -0.28 -13.80
N THR A 127 -16.26 0.06 -15.09
CA THR A 127 -16.40 -0.92 -16.18
C THR A 127 -15.08 -1.08 -16.91
N VAL A 128 -14.62 -2.32 -17.02
CA VAL A 128 -13.36 -2.69 -17.68
C VAL A 128 -13.66 -3.66 -18.83
N PRO A 129 -13.11 -3.43 -20.02
CA PRO A 129 -13.19 -4.39 -21.12
C PRO A 129 -12.58 -5.74 -20.73
N ALA A 130 -13.21 -6.84 -21.16
CA ALA A 130 -12.72 -8.19 -20.88
C ALA A 130 -12.66 -9.01 -22.17
N VAL A 131 -11.69 -9.91 -22.24
CA VAL A 131 -11.52 -10.88 -23.33
C VAL A 131 -11.45 -12.28 -22.76
N ILE A 132 -11.93 -13.26 -23.52
CA ILE A 132 -11.87 -14.67 -23.11
C ILE A 132 -10.51 -15.21 -23.51
N VAL A 133 -9.80 -15.80 -22.56
CA VAL A 133 -8.51 -16.45 -22.78
C VAL A 133 -8.52 -17.85 -22.20
N ARG A 134 -7.65 -18.73 -22.71
CA ARG A 134 -7.41 -20.04 -22.11
C ARG A 134 -6.34 -19.91 -21.04
N GLY A 135 -6.64 -20.38 -19.84
CA GLY A 135 -5.72 -20.48 -18.73
C GLY A 135 -5.48 -21.95 -18.36
N GLU A 136 -4.32 -22.21 -17.76
CA GLU A 136 -4.03 -23.52 -17.15
C GLU A 136 -5.00 -23.75 -15.97
N GLY A 137 -5.71 -24.87 -15.98
CA GLY A 137 -6.57 -25.26 -14.87
C GLY A 137 -5.78 -25.68 -13.63
N ILE A 138 -6.50 -25.97 -12.55
CA ILE A 138 -5.94 -26.46 -11.27
C ILE A 138 -5.12 -27.76 -11.48
N THR A 139 -5.41 -28.52 -12.53
CA THR A 139 -4.57 -29.63 -13.01
C THR A 139 -3.97 -29.28 -14.37
N PRO A 140 -2.67 -29.57 -14.63
CA PRO A 140 -1.98 -29.25 -15.90
C PRO A 140 -2.57 -29.90 -17.17
N GLN A 141 -3.65 -30.68 -17.05
CA GLN A 141 -4.30 -31.41 -18.14
C GLN A 141 -5.68 -30.84 -18.52
N THR A 142 -6.16 -29.80 -17.84
CA THR A 142 -7.46 -29.17 -18.12
C THR A 142 -7.26 -27.71 -18.48
N ASP A 143 -7.50 -27.36 -19.74
CA ASP A 143 -7.61 -25.96 -20.15
C ASP A 143 -8.95 -25.42 -19.65
N ILE A 144 -8.94 -24.27 -18.98
CA ILE A 144 -10.16 -23.56 -18.61
C ILE A 144 -10.22 -22.21 -19.33
N GLU A 145 -11.41 -21.78 -19.69
CA GLU A 145 -11.61 -20.44 -20.23
C GLU A 145 -11.92 -19.45 -19.11
N VAL A 146 -11.19 -18.33 -19.12
CA VAL A 146 -11.29 -17.27 -18.11
C VAL A 146 -11.47 -15.93 -18.79
N LEU A 147 -12.08 -14.97 -18.09
CA LEU A 147 -12.14 -13.59 -18.53
C LEU A 147 -10.87 -12.88 -18.08
N ALA A 148 -10.07 -12.38 -19.02
CA ALA A 148 -8.91 -11.53 -18.76
C ALA A 148 -9.30 -10.05 -18.91
N LEU A 149 -8.98 -9.28 -17.88
CA LEU A 149 -9.17 -7.84 -17.84
C LEU A 149 -7.79 -7.17 -17.88
N ASN A 150 -7.62 -6.21 -18.78
CA ASN A 150 -6.40 -5.41 -18.83
C ASN A 150 -6.57 -4.17 -17.93
N LEU A 151 -5.80 -4.09 -16.84
CA LEU A 151 -5.82 -2.98 -15.90
C LEU A 151 -4.68 -1.98 -16.12
N SER A 152 -3.94 -2.05 -17.23
CA SER A 152 -2.84 -1.12 -17.54
C SER A 152 -3.22 0.36 -17.55
N SER A 153 -4.50 0.68 -17.83
CA SER A 153 -5.05 2.03 -17.73
C SER A 153 -5.34 2.49 -16.29
N ARG A 154 -5.05 1.64 -15.29
CA ARG A 154 -5.32 1.84 -13.86
C ARG A 154 -6.75 2.31 -13.57
N PRO A 155 -7.77 1.53 -13.97
CA PRO A 155 -9.17 1.96 -13.87
C PRO A 155 -9.65 2.19 -12.43
N PHE A 156 -8.91 1.71 -11.42
CA PHE A 156 -9.24 1.84 -10.01
C PHE A 156 -8.48 2.97 -9.28
N GLU A 157 -7.54 3.66 -9.94
CA GLU A 157 -6.61 4.61 -9.29
C GLU A 157 -7.33 5.75 -8.56
N ASN A 158 -8.46 6.21 -9.13
CA ASN A 158 -9.26 7.31 -8.60
C ASN A 158 -10.38 6.87 -7.64
N ILE A 159 -10.54 5.57 -7.37
CA ILE A 159 -11.52 5.09 -6.39
C ILE A 159 -11.06 5.55 -5.00
N ARG A 160 -11.98 6.17 -4.26
CA ARG A 160 -11.73 6.59 -2.89
C ARG A 160 -11.78 5.39 -1.94
N LEU A 161 -10.79 5.31 -1.05
CA LEU A 161 -10.70 4.26 -0.04
C LEU A 161 -11.30 4.71 1.29
N ILE A 162 -12.62 4.87 1.31
CA ILE A 162 -13.35 5.45 2.45
C ILE A 162 -13.63 4.45 3.58
N TYR A 163 -13.32 3.18 3.39
CA TYR A 163 -13.53 2.10 4.36
C TYR A 163 -12.20 1.64 4.96
N ASP A 164 -12.26 0.79 5.99
CA ASP A 164 -11.06 0.31 6.68
C ASP A 164 -11.00 -1.22 6.68
N LEU A 165 -9.77 -1.74 6.65
CA LEU A 165 -9.42 -3.14 6.74
C LEU A 165 -9.48 -3.59 8.19
N TYR A 166 -10.02 -4.79 8.39
CA TYR A 166 -10.05 -5.48 9.66
C TYR A 166 -9.34 -6.82 9.52
N ASP A 167 -8.54 -7.13 10.53
CA ASP A 167 -7.70 -8.31 10.60
C ASP A 167 -8.39 -9.42 11.39
N TYR A 168 -8.81 -10.47 10.67
CA TYR A 168 -9.47 -11.65 11.23
C TYR A 168 -8.61 -12.90 11.17
N ASN A 169 -7.29 -12.74 11.03
CA ASN A 169 -6.37 -13.85 11.18
C ASN A 169 -6.38 -14.39 12.62
N ASN A 170 -5.96 -15.65 12.77
CA ASN A 170 -5.84 -16.30 14.06
C ASN A 170 -4.39 -16.27 14.54
N TYR A 171 -4.13 -15.56 15.64
CA TYR A 171 -2.79 -15.40 16.20
C TYR A 171 -2.54 -16.24 17.46
N TYR A 172 -3.41 -17.19 17.79
CA TYR A 172 -3.15 -18.16 18.86
C TYR A 172 -2.16 -19.22 18.39
N ASP A 173 -1.16 -19.51 19.23
CA ASP A 173 -0.33 -20.71 19.09
C ASP A 173 -1.08 -21.96 19.55
N ASP A 174 -0.79 -23.08 18.87
CA ASP A 174 -1.37 -24.38 19.22
C ASP A 174 -0.91 -24.77 20.63
N GLY A 175 -1.79 -24.64 21.62
CA GLY A 175 -1.52 -24.96 23.02
C GLY A 175 -1.36 -23.75 23.95
N ASN A 176 -1.37 -22.51 23.45
CA ASN A 176 -1.38 -21.30 24.27
C ASN A 176 -2.79 -20.72 24.42
N LEU A 177 -3.03 -20.07 25.57
CA LEU A 177 -4.27 -19.32 25.86
C LEU A 177 -4.19 -17.85 25.43
N ALA A 178 -3.08 -17.41 24.82
CA ALA A 178 -2.84 -16.04 24.40
C ALA A 178 -2.49 -15.96 22.90
N GLU A 179 -2.79 -14.83 22.29
CA GLU A 179 -2.34 -14.51 20.93
C GLU A 179 -0.84 -14.15 20.98
N THR A 180 0.01 -14.99 20.39
CA THR A 180 1.48 -14.84 20.43
C THR A 180 2.12 -14.84 19.04
N LYS A 181 1.38 -15.26 18.00
CA LYS A 181 1.88 -15.25 16.62
C LYS A 181 2.01 -13.83 16.11
N GLU A 182 3.00 -13.63 15.22
CA GLU A 182 3.25 -12.35 14.58
C GLU A 182 2.03 -11.89 13.74
N PRO A 183 1.50 -10.68 14.00
CA PRO A 183 0.39 -10.13 13.24
C PRO A 183 0.84 -9.71 11.85
N VAL A 184 -0.08 -9.84 10.89
CA VAL A 184 0.21 -9.52 9.50
C VAL A 184 0.41 -8.02 9.32
N GLN A 185 1.36 -7.66 8.46
CA GLN A 185 1.69 -6.27 8.14
C GLN A 185 1.39 -5.91 6.67
N ASP A 186 1.11 -6.92 5.83
CA ASP A 186 0.79 -6.73 4.42
C ASP A 186 -0.73 -6.47 4.24
N PRO A 187 -1.14 -5.30 3.70
CA PRO A 187 -2.54 -4.99 3.43
C PRO A 187 -3.20 -5.92 2.38
N LEU A 188 -2.42 -6.73 1.66
CA LEU A 188 -2.91 -7.68 0.66
C LEU A 188 -3.24 -9.07 1.25
N ASP A 189 -3.01 -9.27 2.54
CA ASP A 189 -3.23 -10.55 3.19
C ASP A 189 -4.68 -11.06 3.08
N GLY A 190 -4.80 -12.37 2.89
CA GLY A 190 -6.07 -13.06 2.67
C GLY A 190 -6.99 -13.10 3.90
N GLY A 191 -6.48 -12.81 5.10
CA GLY A 191 -7.25 -12.70 6.34
C GLY A 191 -7.81 -11.31 6.61
N LEU A 192 -7.49 -10.30 5.78
CA LEU A 192 -7.95 -8.92 5.95
C LEU A 192 -9.24 -8.62 5.20
N TYR A 193 -10.22 -8.00 5.85
CA TYR A 193 -11.55 -7.74 5.28
C TYR A 193 -11.90 -6.27 5.34
N CYS A 194 -12.28 -5.71 4.19
CA CYS A 194 -12.71 -4.34 4.07
C CYS A 194 -14.18 -4.22 4.44
N ARG A 195 -14.49 -3.50 5.54
CA ARG A 195 -15.88 -3.29 5.98
C ARG A 195 -16.51 -2.11 5.26
N GLY A 196 -17.12 -2.38 4.11
CA GLY A 196 -17.70 -1.34 3.24
C GLY A 196 -19.03 -1.65 2.59
N LEU A 197 -19.65 -2.78 2.93
CA LEU A 197 -20.83 -3.28 2.22
C LEU A 197 -22.12 -3.14 3.02
N LYS A 198 -23.23 -3.07 2.28
CA LYS A 198 -24.54 -3.39 2.82
C LYS A 198 -24.62 -4.88 3.14
N LEU A 199 -25.44 -5.23 4.13
CA LEU A 199 -25.57 -6.61 4.58
C LEU A 199 -26.02 -7.58 3.47
N GLU A 200 -26.90 -7.13 2.57
CA GLU A 200 -27.35 -7.89 1.40
C GLU A 200 -26.23 -8.24 0.39
N HIS A 201 -25.12 -7.51 0.42
CA HIS A 201 -23.96 -7.74 -0.43
C HIS A 201 -22.82 -8.47 0.32
N ASP A 202 -22.99 -8.80 1.60
CA ASP A 202 -22.00 -9.52 2.39
C ASP A 202 -22.22 -11.04 2.26
N PRO A 203 -21.34 -11.77 1.55
CA PRO A 203 -21.50 -13.22 1.37
C PRO A 203 -21.17 -14.04 2.62
N THR A 204 -20.64 -13.41 3.67
CA THR A 204 -20.32 -14.07 4.93
C THR A 204 -21.50 -14.12 5.90
N PHE A 205 -22.48 -13.22 5.70
CA PHE A 205 -23.70 -13.18 6.50
C PHE A 205 -24.74 -14.17 5.98
N ALA A 206 -25.22 -15.02 6.90
CA ALA A 206 -26.27 -16.00 6.65
C ALA A 206 -27.55 -15.56 7.35
N ALA A 207 -28.35 -14.74 6.68
CA ALA A 207 -29.65 -14.31 7.19
C ALA A 207 -30.55 -15.52 7.48
N THR A 208 -31.26 -15.48 8.59
CA THR A 208 -32.28 -16.47 8.95
C THR A 208 -33.67 -15.84 8.91
N ALA A 209 -34.73 -16.64 8.89
CA ALA A 209 -36.10 -16.10 8.94
C ALA A 209 -36.37 -15.31 10.24
N SER A 210 -35.66 -15.63 11.32
CA SER A 210 -35.76 -14.98 12.62
C SER A 210 -34.80 -13.81 12.82
N ASN A 211 -33.67 -13.78 12.10
CA ASN A 211 -32.71 -12.69 12.17
C ASN A 211 -32.20 -12.28 10.78
N THR A 212 -32.56 -11.06 10.38
CA THR A 212 -32.14 -10.43 9.13
C THR A 212 -31.07 -9.36 9.34
N ALA A 213 -30.68 -9.09 10.58
CA ALA A 213 -29.62 -8.15 10.94
C ALA A 213 -28.36 -8.91 11.41
N CYS A 214 -27.20 -8.26 11.33
CA CYS A 214 -26.00 -8.76 11.99
C CYS A 214 -25.90 -8.10 13.37
N ASP A 215 -26.57 -8.69 14.36
CA ASP A 215 -26.75 -8.11 15.70
C ASP A 215 -26.57 -9.10 16.86
N ALA A 216 -26.53 -10.40 16.56
CA ALA A 216 -26.41 -11.45 17.55
C ALA A 216 -24.97 -11.97 17.69
N ALA A 217 -24.64 -12.45 18.89
CA ALA A 217 -23.34 -13.03 19.17
C ALA A 217 -23.00 -14.20 18.22
N GLY A 218 -21.80 -14.17 17.65
CA GLY A 218 -21.28 -15.24 16.79
C GLY A 218 -21.69 -15.16 15.31
N GLU A 219 -22.58 -14.24 14.95
CA GLU A 219 -22.89 -13.93 13.54
C GLU A 219 -21.63 -13.45 12.81
N THR A 220 -21.56 -13.75 11.50
CA THR A 220 -20.38 -13.48 10.68
C THR A 220 -20.79 -12.53 9.58
N CYS A 221 -20.31 -11.29 9.63
CA CYS A 221 -20.61 -10.27 8.63
C CYS A 221 -19.35 -9.42 8.38
N LEU A 222 -18.33 -10.06 7.82
CA LEU A 222 -16.96 -9.54 7.75
C LEU A 222 -16.81 -8.33 6.82
N TYR A 223 -17.74 -8.13 5.87
CA TYR A 223 -17.74 -6.99 4.95
C TYR A 223 -18.79 -5.94 5.30
N ALA A 224 -19.76 -6.28 6.17
CA ALA A 224 -20.79 -5.37 6.62
C ALA A 224 -20.16 -4.09 7.18
N TYR A 225 -20.68 -2.97 6.70
CA TYR A 225 -20.12 -1.66 6.97
C TYR A 225 -20.10 -1.35 8.48
N ALA A 226 -18.91 -0.98 8.94
CA ALA A 226 -18.65 -0.29 10.19
C ALA A 226 -17.34 0.48 10.04
N LYS A 227 -17.24 1.63 10.69
CA LYS A 227 -16.08 2.50 10.58
C LYS A 227 -15.67 3.07 11.92
N VAL A 228 -14.47 2.71 12.36
CA VAL A 228 -13.84 3.26 13.57
C VAL A 228 -12.55 3.95 13.17
N LEU A 229 -12.21 5.03 13.86
CA LEU A 229 -10.94 5.73 13.71
C LEU A 229 -10.20 5.69 15.03
N ASP A 230 -8.86 5.74 14.97
CA ASP A 230 -8.07 6.01 16.18
C ASP A 230 -8.49 7.34 16.80
N GLY A 231 -8.59 7.34 18.12
CA GLY A 231 -9.06 8.46 18.91
C GLY A 231 -8.12 8.77 20.07
N GLY A 232 -7.86 10.05 20.29
CA GLY A 232 -7.24 10.56 21.50
C GLY A 232 -8.27 10.93 22.56
N LEU A 233 -7.83 11.73 23.54
CA LEU A 233 -8.70 12.25 24.60
C LEU A 233 -9.71 13.26 24.05
N VAL A 234 -10.81 13.42 24.79
CA VAL A 234 -11.88 14.37 24.45
C VAL A 234 -11.77 15.60 25.33
N ASN A 235 -11.74 16.77 24.70
CA ASN A 235 -11.73 18.04 25.43
C ASN A 235 -13.11 18.29 26.07
N ASN A 236 -13.13 18.50 27.38
CA ASN A 236 -14.38 18.70 28.15
C ASN A 236 -15.12 19.99 27.80
N THR A 237 -14.44 21.00 27.24
CA THR A 237 -15.04 22.28 26.87
C THR A 237 -15.64 22.26 25.48
N THR A 238 -14.89 21.76 24.48
CA THR A 238 -15.33 21.76 23.09
C THR A 238 -16.10 20.49 22.71
N ASN A 239 -16.00 19.44 23.52
CA ASN A 239 -16.49 18.11 23.21
C ASN A 239 -15.89 17.52 21.92
N ILE A 240 -14.71 18.02 21.52
CA ILE A 240 -13.99 17.56 20.34
C ILE A 240 -12.95 16.53 20.77
N ARG A 241 -12.96 15.38 20.10
CA ARG A 241 -11.93 14.36 20.25
C ARG A 241 -10.66 14.74 19.50
N ILE A 242 -9.52 14.60 20.16
CA ILE A 242 -8.21 14.76 19.53
C ILE A 242 -7.98 13.60 18.56
N ASN A 243 -7.59 13.89 17.32
CA ASN A 243 -7.11 12.85 16.41
C ASN A 243 -5.62 12.65 16.65
N PRO A 244 -5.13 11.41 16.85
CA PRO A 244 -3.71 11.17 16.99
C PRO A 244 -2.98 11.52 15.70
N LYS A 245 -1.77 12.05 15.84
CA LYS A 245 -0.91 12.55 14.75
C LYS A 245 0.53 12.10 14.89
N GLU A 246 0.92 11.56 16.05
CA GLU A 246 2.29 11.14 16.32
C GLU A 246 2.30 9.70 16.85
N PRO A 247 3.26 8.87 16.42
CA PRO A 247 3.46 7.54 17.02
C PRO A 247 4.03 7.66 18.43
N GLN A 248 4.03 6.58 19.19
CA GLN A 248 4.50 6.47 20.57
C GLN A 248 6.04 6.29 20.64
N ILE A 249 6.77 7.21 19.99
CA ILE A 249 8.25 7.27 20.01
C ILE A 249 8.74 8.51 20.77
N ASP A 250 9.74 8.36 21.62
CA ASP A 250 10.38 9.46 22.33
C ASP A 250 11.77 9.75 21.76
N VAL A 251 11.84 10.80 20.95
CA VAL A 251 13.09 11.27 20.34
C VAL A 251 13.92 12.15 21.28
N LEU A 252 13.33 12.66 22.37
CA LEU A 252 14.03 13.50 23.36
C LEU A 252 14.52 12.69 24.56
N GLY A 253 13.93 11.52 24.78
CA GLY A 253 14.24 10.59 25.86
C GLY A 253 13.62 10.97 27.21
N GLY A 254 13.63 10.01 28.13
CA GLY A 254 13.08 10.18 29.47
C GLY A 254 11.56 9.97 29.53
N GLY A 255 10.98 9.14 28.67
CA GLY A 255 9.56 8.76 28.75
C GLY A 255 8.60 9.94 28.62
N TYR A 256 8.86 10.82 27.66
CA TYR A 256 8.12 12.06 27.39
C TYR A 256 8.27 13.14 28.47
N ALA A 257 9.22 13.03 29.40
CA ALA A 257 9.40 14.05 30.44
C ALA A 257 9.65 15.46 29.86
N ALA A 258 10.33 15.55 28.72
CA ALA A 258 10.63 16.79 28.03
C ALA A 258 9.49 17.32 27.13
N ASN A 259 8.46 16.52 26.85
CA ASN A 259 7.36 16.91 25.96
C ASN A 259 6.30 17.74 26.66
N SER A 260 5.71 18.68 25.93
CA SER A 260 4.55 19.43 26.41
C SER A 260 3.31 18.53 26.51
N GLN A 261 2.35 18.89 27.36
CA GLN A 261 1.09 18.14 27.47
C GLN A 261 0.35 18.05 26.13
N THR A 262 0.40 19.12 25.33
CA THR A 262 -0.22 19.18 24.00
C THR A 262 0.40 18.18 23.02
N GLU A 263 1.70 17.94 23.09
CA GLU A 263 2.39 16.93 22.27
C GLU A 263 2.02 15.52 22.72
N LYS A 264 2.06 15.26 24.04
CA LYS A 264 1.66 13.96 24.60
C LYS A 264 0.26 13.54 24.16
N MET A 265 -0.68 14.49 24.10
CA MET A 265 -2.07 14.23 23.68
C MET A 265 -2.25 13.92 22.19
N LYS A 266 -1.26 14.20 21.32
CA LYS A 266 -1.32 13.84 19.89
C LYS A 266 -0.94 12.38 19.64
N ARG A 267 -0.50 11.65 20.66
CA ARG A 267 -0.05 10.26 20.51
C ARG A 267 -1.23 9.30 20.53
N CYS A 268 -1.01 8.12 19.95
CA CYS A 268 -1.96 7.02 20.02
C CYS A 268 -2.27 6.65 21.49
N LEU A 269 -3.54 6.39 21.79
CA LEU A 269 -3.93 5.75 23.04
C LEU A 269 -3.69 4.24 22.95
N PRO A 270 -3.34 3.57 24.05
CA PRO A 270 -3.16 2.12 24.05
C PRO A 270 -4.49 1.42 23.80
N ASP A 271 -4.45 0.35 23.01
CA ASP A 271 -5.61 -0.46 22.70
C ASP A 271 -5.83 -1.58 23.74
N ASN A 272 -6.07 -1.18 25.00
CA ASN A 272 -6.40 -2.06 26.12
C ASN A 272 -7.00 -1.22 27.27
N ASN A 273 -7.39 -1.88 28.37
CA ASN A 273 -7.91 -1.25 29.57
C ASN A 273 -6.87 -1.17 30.71
N ASP A 274 -5.57 -1.26 30.42
CA ASP A 274 -4.52 -1.24 31.43
C ASP A 274 -4.20 0.21 31.87
N PRO A 275 -4.43 0.56 33.15
CA PRO A 275 -4.18 1.92 33.65
C PRO A 275 -2.70 2.28 33.70
N ALA A 276 -1.80 1.32 33.92
CA ALA A 276 -0.37 1.58 33.92
C ALA A 276 0.11 1.92 32.50
N ASN A 277 -0.35 1.16 31.51
CA ASN A 277 -0.04 1.43 30.10
C ASN A 277 -0.57 2.82 29.68
N LEU A 278 -1.84 3.12 29.98
CA LEU A 278 -2.44 4.44 29.68
C LEU A 278 -1.67 5.59 30.35
N SER A 279 -1.31 5.44 31.62
CA SER A 279 -0.55 6.46 32.36
C SER A 279 0.83 6.68 31.73
N SER A 280 1.49 5.60 31.34
CA SER A 280 2.82 5.61 30.75
C SER A 280 2.83 6.29 29.38
N VAL A 281 1.92 5.89 28.48
CA VAL A 281 1.78 6.48 27.14
C VAL A 281 1.44 7.98 27.19
N LEU A 282 0.64 8.39 28.17
CA LEU A 282 0.28 9.80 28.35
C LEU A 282 1.30 10.59 29.19
N GLY A 283 2.33 9.92 29.74
CA GLY A 283 3.33 10.53 30.63
C GLY A 283 2.72 11.17 31.88
N ILE A 284 1.73 10.50 32.50
CA ILE A 284 1.01 10.95 33.69
C ILE A 284 1.61 10.30 34.94
N THR A 285 1.86 11.11 35.98
CA THR A 285 2.33 10.67 37.29
C THR A 285 1.51 11.36 38.40
N PRO A 286 1.01 10.62 39.41
CA PRO A 286 1.12 9.17 39.63
C PRO A 286 0.28 8.33 38.66
N VAL A 287 0.56 7.03 38.61
CA VAL A 287 -0.20 6.05 37.80
C VAL A 287 -1.67 6.06 38.21
N LEU A 288 -2.57 5.98 37.21
CA LEU A 288 -4.01 5.93 37.41
C LEU A 288 -4.42 4.68 38.21
N GLY A 289 -5.40 4.84 39.11
CA GLY A 289 -5.98 3.72 39.86
C GLY A 289 -6.92 2.82 39.04
N GLY A 290 -7.27 3.23 37.81
CA GLY A 290 -8.13 2.50 36.89
C GLY A 290 -8.35 3.26 35.58
N VAL A 291 -8.82 2.57 34.54
CA VAL A 291 -9.26 3.18 33.28
C VAL A 291 -10.78 3.12 33.23
N VAL A 292 -11.42 4.28 33.36
CA VAL A 292 -12.88 4.40 33.34
C VAL A 292 -13.28 5.29 32.18
N TYR A 293 -14.25 4.83 31.39
CA TYR A 293 -14.81 5.61 30.30
C TYR A 293 -15.53 6.85 30.85
N GLY A 294 -15.21 8.03 30.31
CA GLY A 294 -15.76 9.32 30.71
C GLY A 294 -14.93 10.05 31.77
N ASP A 295 -13.95 9.41 32.39
CA ASP A 295 -13.15 10.03 33.44
C ASP A 295 -12.19 11.09 32.90
N THR A 296 -12.07 12.19 33.64
CA THR A 296 -11.09 13.23 33.35
C THR A 296 -9.71 12.76 33.83
N ILE A 297 -8.83 12.43 32.89
CA ILE A 297 -7.50 11.88 33.19
C ILE A 297 -6.38 12.92 33.08
N VAL A 298 -6.59 13.99 32.33
CA VAL A 298 -5.69 15.14 32.18
C VAL A 298 -6.54 16.41 32.29
N THR A 299 -5.97 17.52 32.75
CA THR A 299 -6.68 18.81 32.87
C THR A 299 -7.54 19.11 31.65
N ASN A 300 -8.86 19.22 31.86
CA ASN A 300 -9.90 19.47 30.85
C ASN A 300 -10.02 18.42 29.72
N HIS A 301 -9.48 17.22 29.90
CA HIS A 301 -9.56 16.14 28.91
C HIS A 301 -9.98 14.83 29.55
N ARG A 302 -11.02 14.22 28.99
CA ARG A 302 -11.54 12.93 29.43
C ARG A 302 -11.20 11.78 28.50
N TYR A 303 -11.11 10.59 29.07
CA TYR A 303 -10.90 9.35 28.35
C TYR A 303 -12.22 8.81 27.82
N GLU A 304 -12.30 8.52 26.53
CA GLU A 304 -13.48 7.88 25.92
C GLU A 304 -13.06 6.73 25.01
N GLY A 305 -12.09 5.93 25.47
CA GLY A 305 -11.56 4.79 24.71
C GLY A 305 -10.59 5.18 23.60
N PRO A 306 -9.86 4.18 23.06
CA PRO A 306 -8.82 4.39 22.04
C PRO A 306 -9.38 4.62 20.64
N PHE A 307 -10.68 4.37 20.42
CA PHE A 307 -11.32 4.53 19.11
C PHE A 307 -12.52 5.47 19.15
N ARG A 308 -12.75 6.13 18.02
CA ARG A 308 -13.95 6.89 17.72
C ARG A 308 -14.80 6.15 16.70
N VAL A 309 -16.04 5.89 17.08
CA VAL A 309 -17.08 5.38 16.18
C VAL A 309 -17.57 6.50 15.25
N LEU A 310 -17.64 6.23 13.95
CA LEU A 310 -18.19 7.16 12.96
C LEU A 310 -19.55 6.69 12.43
N ALA A 311 -20.53 7.59 12.46
CA ALA A 311 -21.85 7.39 11.85
C ALA A 311 -22.49 6.01 12.19
N GLN A 312 -22.50 5.64 13.49
CA GLN A 312 -22.95 4.33 13.96
C GLN A 312 -24.34 3.94 13.48
N SER A 313 -25.24 4.91 13.32
CA SER A 313 -26.61 4.69 12.81
C SER A 313 -26.64 4.13 11.38
N THR A 314 -25.55 4.24 10.62
CA THR A 314 -25.43 3.73 9.25
C THR A 314 -24.71 2.39 9.18
N TRP A 315 -24.30 1.82 10.31
CA TRP A 315 -23.61 0.54 10.36
C TRP A 315 -24.55 -0.61 10.01
N HIS A 316 -23.98 -1.65 9.41
CA HIS A 316 -24.68 -2.90 9.09
C HIS A 316 -24.31 -4.05 10.05
N ILE A 317 -23.70 -3.70 11.19
CA ILE A 317 -23.39 -4.56 12.32
C ILE A 317 -23.74 -3.83 13.62
N SER A 318 -24.36 -4.51 14.57
CA SER A 318 -24.82 -3.92 15.83
C SER A 318 -24.87 -4.95 16.96
N GLY A 319 -25.43 -4.57 18.12
CA GLY A 319 -25.66 -5.49 19.24
C GLY A 319 -24.42 -6.26 19.69
N ASP A 320 -24.60 -7.54 19.97
CA ASP A 320 -23.53 -8.42 20.44
C ASP A 320 -22.59 -8.85 19.29
N ALA A 321 -23.02 -8.75 18.03
CA ALA A 321 -22.16 -9.03 16.87
C ALA A 321 -20.96 -8.08 16.77
N LEU A 322 -21.04 -6.89 17.40
CA LEU A 322 -19.93 -5.94 17.48
C LEU A 322 -18.69 -6.51 18.17
N PHE A 323 -18.86 -7.49 19.04
CA PHE A 323 -17.80 -8.00 19.90
C PHE A 323 -17.50 -9.47 19.58
N SER A 324 -16.22 -9.83 19.60
CA SER A 324 -15.82 -11.22 19.41
C SER A 324 -14.63 -11.55 20.28
N ALA A 325 -14.89 -12.18 21.42
CA ALA A 325 -13.84 -12.83 22.18
C ALA A 325 -13.20 -13.92 21.32
N VAL A 326 -11.88 -13.81 21.11
CA VAL A 326 -11.11 -14.77 20.33
C VAL A 326 -10.42 -15.77 21.25
N ASN A 327 -10.18 -16.97 20.73
CA ASN A 327 -9.36 -18.00 21.36
C ASN A 327 -8.84 -18.93 20.25
N SER A 328 -8.06 -19.95 20.62
CA SER A 328 -7.49 -20.92 19.68
C SER A 328 -8.51 -21.59 18.74
N THR A 329 -9.78 -21.66 19.14
CA THR A 329 -10.88 -22.27 18.37
C THR A 329 -11.90 -21.26 17.81
N THR A 330 -11.95 -20.05 18.37
CA THR A 330 -12.95 -19.03 18.03
C THR A 330 -12.30 -17.91 17.24
N LYS A 331 -12.65 -17.84 15.95
CA LYS A 331 -12.16 -16.80 15.04
C LYS A 331 -12.83 -15.45 15.30
N ALA A 332 -12.09 -14.39 15.01
CA ALA A 332 -12.58 -13.02 15.05
C ALA A 332 -13.68 -12.78 13.99
N LYS A 333 -14.73 -12.04 14.37
CA LYS A 333 -15.88 -11.73 13.50
C LYS A 333 -16.44 -10.31 13.68
N GLY A 334 -16.28 -9.72 14.87
CA GLY A 334 -16.78 -8.40 15.25
C GLY A 334 -15.85 -7.25 14.86
N ILE A 335 -16.00 -6.13 15.56
CA ILE A 335 -15.17 -4.91 15.44
C ILE A 335 -14.10 -4.87 16.52
N PHE A 336 -14.47 -5.31 17.73
CA PHE A 336 -13.63 -5.31 18.92
C PHE A 336 -13.66 -6.70 19.56
N GLN A 337 -12.67 -7.03 20.38
CA GLN A 337 -12.76 -8.22 21.22
C GLN A 337 -13.68 -8.00 22.42
N THR A 338 -13.69 -6.77 22.97
CA THR A 338 -14.35 -6.45 24.23
C THR A 338 -14.72 -4.95 24.32
N SER A 339 -15.40 -4.56 25.39
CA SER A 339 -15.80 -3.18 25.69
C SER A 339 -15.84 -2.91 27.19
N PHE A 340 -15.82 -1.63 27.58
CA PHE A 340 -16.05 -1.25 28.98
C PHE A 340 -17.49 -1.53 29.43
N THR A 341 -18.46 -1.34 28.53
CA THR A 341 -19.87 -1.70 28.74
C THR A 341 -20.34 -2.60 27.61
N PRO A 342 -20.85 -3.82 27.90
CA PRO A 342 -21.35 -4.75 26.89
C PRO A 342 -22.34 -4.09 25.92
N GLY A 343 -22.19 -4.36 24.63
CA GLY A 343 -23.08 -3.86 23.58
C GLY A 343 -22.83 -2.40 23.13
N VAL A 344 -21.89 -1.68 23.75
CA VAL A 344 -21.64 -0.26 23.43
C VAL A 344 -20.41 -0.10 22.55
N ALA A 345 -20.61 0.04 21.23
CA ALA A 345 -19.53 0.18 20.23
C ALA A 345 -18.52 1.30 20.57
N ALA A 346 -19.00 2.44 21.07
CA ALA A 346 -18.17 3.61 21.40
C ALA A 346 -17.21 3.35 22.58
N GLN A 347 -17.38 2.24 23.29
CA GLN A 347 -16.56 1.82 24.43
C GLN A 347 -15.74 0.56 24.12
N GLY A 348 -15.60 0.20 22.84
CA GLY A 348 -14.81 -0.94 22.40
C GLY A 348 -13.30 -0.72 22.51
N TYR A 349 -12.57 -1.79 22.83
CA TYR A 349 -11.11 -1.88 22.82
C TYR A 349 -10.68 -3.30 22.43
N ASN A 350 -9.38 -3.51 22.23
CA ASN A 350 -8.80 -4.63 21.49
C ASN A 350 -9.45 -4.75 20.10
N SER A 351 -9.26 -3.73 19.28
CA SER A 351 -9.87 -3.64 17.95
C SER A 351 -9.26 -4.63 16.96
N PHE A 352 -10.08 -5.08 16.02
CA PHE A 352 -9.61 -5.81 14.83
C PHE A 352 -9.17 -4.86 13.70
N LEU A 353 -9.17 -3.53 13.90
CA LEU A 353 -8.71 -2.57 12.89
C LEU A 353 -7.25 -2.85 12.50
N PHE A 354 -7.00 -3.02 11.20
CA PHE A 354 -5.68 -3.37 10.68
C PHE A 354 -4.70 -2.18 10.68
N PRO A 355 -3.39 -2.42 10.87
CA PRO A 355 -2.84 -3.57 11.58
C PRO A 355 -3.23 -3.51 13.06
N ARG A 356 -3.35 -4.67 13.72
CA ARG A 356 -3.70 -4.72 15.15
C ARG A 356 -2.51 -4.33 16.04
N ALA A 357 -1.32 -4.84 15.68
CA ALA A 357 -0.04 -4.42 16.22
C ALA A 357 0.99 -4.31 15.09
N THR A 358 2.08 -3.57 15.33
CA THR A 358 3.06 -3.22 14.31
C THR A 358 4.46 -3.17 14.91
N GLN A 359 5.47 -3.27 14.06
CA GLN A 359 6.82 -2.82 14.38
C GLN A 359 7.13 -1.56 13.57
N MET A 360 8.01 -0.71 14.10
CA MET A 360 8.51 0.48 13.40
C MET A 360 10.02 0.40 13.26
N SER A 361 10.55 0.78 12.11
CA SER A 361 12.00 0.90 11.92
C SER A 361 12.45 2.25 12.46
N LEU A 362 13.37 2.25 13.44
CA LEU A 362 13.88 3.45 14.10
C LEU A 362 15.41 3.43 14.14
N GLN A 363 16.02 4.61 14.32
CA GLN A 363 17.44 4.74 14.63
C GLN A 363 17.75 4.21 16.03
N GLY A 364 19.03 3.87 16.27
CA GLY A 364 19.51 3.50 17.60
C GLY A 364 19.35 4.65 18.61
N GLY A 365 19.07 4.32 19.87
CA GLY A 365 18.91 5.26 20.98
C GLY A 365 17.55 5.94 21.08
N VAL A 366 16.60 5.63 20.18
CA VAL A 366 15.24 6.19 20.24
C VAL A 366 14.36 5.36 21.17
N GLU A 367 13.94 5.99 22.26
CA GLU A 367 12.99 5.40 23.21
C GLU A 367 11.62 5.24 22.55
N HIS A 368 10.88 4.21 22.91
CA HIS A 368 9.58 3.91 22.32
C HIS A 368 8.75 3.03 23.26
N PHE A 369 7.45 2.97 23.02
CA PHE A 369 6.52 2.14 23.78
C PHE A 369 6.18 0.88 22.99
N SER A 370 6.65 -0.25 23.47
CA SER A 370 6.48 -1.54 22.81
C SER A 370 6.41 -2.69 23.82
N SER A 371 6.18 -3.89 23.32
CA SER A 371 6.19 -5.13 24.08
C SER A 371 6.76 -6.27 23.25
N ALA A 372 7.45 -7.21 23.90
CA ALA A 372 8.01 -8.38 23.24
C ALA A 372 6.94 -9.25 22.55
N LEU A 373 5.68 -9.20 23.03
CA LEU A 373 4.56 -9.92 22.43
C LEU A 373 3.53 -8.95 21.82
N PRO A 374 2.91 -9.31 20.68
CA PRO A 374 2.10 -8.40 19.88
C PRO A 374 0.84 -7.88 20.56
N PHE A 375 0.28 -8.57 21.55
CA PHE A 375 -1.00 -8.20 22.17
C PHE A 375 -0.90 -7.94 23.69
N GLU A 376 0.31 -7.81 24.22
CA GLU A 376 0.57 -7.48 25.62
C GLU A 376 0.65 -5.96 25.84
N PRO A 377 0.41 -5.45 27.07
CA PRO A 377 0.58 -4.04 27.40
C PRO A 377 1.96 -3.51 27.01
N ARG A 378 2.00 -2.26 26.55
CA ARG A 378 3.23 -1.60 26.11
C ARG A 378 3.93 -0.95 27.28
N THR A 379 5.25 -1.01 27.27
CA THR A 379 6.10 -0.37 28.27
C THR A 379 7.15 0.47 27.59
N LEU A 380 7.65 1.48 28.29
CA LEU A 380 8.75 2.31 27.80
C LEU A 380 10.03 1.46 27.72
N VAL A 381 10.61 1.35 26.53
CA VAL A 381 11.94 0.78 26.33
C VAL A 381 12.98 1.88 26.56
N ASN A 382 13.45 1.98 27.81
CA ASN A 382 14.43 2.99 28.24
C ASN A 382 15.80 2.75 27.58
N GLY A 383 16.40 3.81 27.02
CA GLY A 383 17.61 3.73 26.21
C GLY A 383 17.40 3.31 24.75
N GLY A 384 16.16 2.98 24.35
CA GLY A 384 15.79 2.70 22.97
C GLY A 384 16.46 1.46 22.36
N LEU A 385 16.52 1.43 21.02
CA LEU A 385 17.20 0.36 20.29
C LEU A 385 18.72 0.48 20.40
N VAL A 386 19.43 -0.63 20.58
CA VAL A 386 20.91 -0.64 20.66
C VAL A 386 21.57 -0.22 19.34
N ALA A 387 20.93 -0.55 18.22
CA ALA A 387 21.30 -0.15 16.86
C ALA A 387 20.03 0.14 16.06
N ALA A 388 20.16 0.79 14.91
CA ALA A 388 19.01 1.00 14.03
C ALA A 388 18.37 -0.34 13.62
N GLY A 389 17.05 -0.41 13.66
CA GLY A 389 16.32 -1.65 13.44
C GLY A 389 14.83 -1.50 13.74
N ASP A 390 14.13 -2.64 13.74
CA ASP A 390 12.72 -2.68 14.07
C ASP A 390 12.52 -2.70 15.59
N THR A 391 11.52 -1.96 16.06
CA THR A 391 11.05 -2.04 17.44
C THR A 391 10.49 -3.42 17.76
N ASP A 392 10.34 -3.70 19.05
CA ASP A 392 9.35 -4.68 19.51
C ASP A 392 7.93 -4.24 19.11
N TRP A 393 6.90 -5.01 19.48
CA TRP A 393 5.54 -4.76 19.03
C TRP A 393 4.92 -3.52 19.68
N MET A 394 4.54 -2.57 18.85
CA MET A 394 3.79 -1.37 19.19
C MET A 394 2.30 -1.54 18.81
N ASP A 395 1.44 -0.67 19.34
CA ASP A 395 0.02 -0.66 18.96
C ASP A 395 -0.17 -0.26 17.48
N GLY A 396 -1.13 -0.88 16.81
CA GLY A 396 -1.36 -0.68 15.37
C GLY A 396 -1.67 0.77 14.96
N CYS A 397 -2.19 1.58 15.89
CA CYS A 397 -2.40 3.02 15.68
C CYS A 397 -1.10 3.72 15.26
N ASN A 398 0.06 3.29 15.78
CA ASN A 398 1.35 3.87 15.45
C ASN A 398 1.62 3.80 13.94
N LYS A 399 1.29 2.67 13.30
CA LYS A 399 1.46 2.50 11.85
C LYS A 399 0.41 3.27 11.06
N ARG A 400 -0.84 3.29 11.50
CA ARG A 400 -1.91 4.04 10.81
C ARG A 400 -1.65 5.55 10.81
N VAL A 401 -1.19 6.08 11.94
CA VAL A 401 -0.84 7.50 12.09
C VAL A 401 0.43 7.82 11.30
N SER A 402 1.48 7.02 11.42
CA SER A 402 2.73 7.29 10.72
C SER A 402 2.55 7.25 9.20
N THR A 403 1.65 6.41 8.68
CA THR A 403 1.49 6.21 7.23
C THR A 403 0.31 6.98 6.63
N TYR A 404 -0.28 7.89 7.40
CA TYR A 404 -1.41 8.68 6.94
C TYR A 404 -1.00 9.65 5.84
N ASP A 405 -1.64 9.52 4.67
CA ASP A 405 -1.57 10.47 3.57
C ASP A 405 -2.70 11.49 3.70
N ALA A 406 -2.32 12.74 3.97
CA ALA A 406 -3.26 13.85 4.12
C ALA A 406 -3.90 14.30 2.79
N PHE A 407 -3.28 14.02 1.64
CA PHE A 407 -3.83 14.40 0.33
C PHE A 407 -4.92 13.43 -0.11
N ALA A 408 -4.67 12.13 0.02
CA ALA A 408 -5.67 11.10 -0.28
C ALA A 408 -6.66 10.86 0.86
N ASN A 409 -6.33 11.28 2.10
CA ASN A 409 -7.03 10.93 3.33
C ASN A 409 -7.08 9.39 3.52
N GLU A 410 -5.93 8.74 3.32
CA GLU A 410 -5.75 7.27 3.34
C GLU A 410 -4.64 6.87 4.33
N THR A 411 -4.76 5.68 4.93
CA THR A 411 -3.74 5.03 5.77
C THR A 411 -3.46 3.63 5.24
N ILE A 412 -2.54 2.89 5.86
CA ILE A 412 -2.40 1.44 5.61
C ILE A 412 -3.70 0.65 5.76
N ALA A 413 -4.60 1.09 6.63
CA ALA A 413 -5.88 0.42 6.85
C ALA A 413 -6.92 0.74 5.76
N SER A 414 -6.71 1.78 4.95
CA SER A 414 -7.73 2.26 4.03
C SER A 414 -7.98 1.31 2.87
N CYS A 415 -9.25 1.07 2.60
CA CYS A 415 -9.69 0.16 1.55
C CYS A 415 -11.02 0.54 0.90
N ASN A 416 -11.34 -0.19 -0.18
CA ASN A 416 -12.69 -0.30 -0.73
C ASN A 416 -12.92 -1.75 -1.17
N VAL A 417 -14.17 -2.14 -1.39
CA VAL A 417 -14.53 -3.53 -1.74
C VAL A 417 -15.70 -3.59 -2.70
N GLY A 418 -15.63 -4.50 -3.66
CA GLY A 418 -16.69 -4.77 -4.62
C GLY A 418 -17.94 -5.34 -3.93
N ALA A 419 -19.04 -4.60 -3.98
CA ALA A 419 -20.36 -5.07 -3.60
C ALA A 419 -20.85 -6.14 -4.57
N THR A 420 -20.76 -5.85 -5.88
CA THR A 420 -21.14 -6.77 -6.95
C THR A 420 -20.14 -6.73 -8.10
N ILE A 421 -19.97 -7.87 -8.76
CA ILE A 421 -19.28 -7.98 -10.05
C ILE A 421 -20.31 -8.39 -11.10
N GLU A 422 -20.45 -7.58 -12.14
CA GLU A 422 -21.39 -7.79 -13.24
C GLU A 422 -20.63 -8.16 -14.53
N ILE A 423 -21.08 -9.21 -15.20
CA ILE A 423 -20.63 -9.55 -16.56
C ILE A 423 -21.63 -8.94 -17.54
N ILE A 424 -21.14 -8.10 -18.44
CA ILE A 424 -21.94 -7.34 -19.39
C ILE A 424 -21.52 -7.71 -20.81
N ALA A 425 -22.50 -7.86 -21.69
CA ALA A 425 -22.26 -7.94 -23.13
C ALA A 425 -22.83 -6.70 -23.82
N THR A 426 -22.09 -6.16 -24.77
CA THR A 426 -22.61 -5.14 -25.68
C THR A 426 -23.34 -5.84 -26.82
N ASP A 427 -24.59 -5.45 -27.05
CA ASP A 427 -25.42 -6.02 -28.12
C ASP A 427 -25.08 -5.43 -29.50
N LYS A 428 -25.76 -5.92 -30.54
CA LYS A 428 -25.58 -5.46 -31.94
C LYS A 428 -25.98 -3.99 -32.14
N SER A 429 -26.75 -3.41 -31.22
CA SER A 429 -27.17 -2.00 -31.24
C SER A 429 -26.24 -1.08 -30.45
N GLY A 430 -25.22 -1.64 -29.79
CA GLY A 430 -24.27 -0.91 -28.95
C GLY A 430 -24.74 -0.73 -27.50
N GLN A 431 -25.85 -1.35 -27.09
CA GLN A 431 -26.38 -1.29 -25.73
C GLN A 431 -25.79 -2.37 -24.84
N ASP A 432 -25.52 -2.02 -23.59
CA ASP A 432 -24.91 -2.91 -22.60
C ASP A 432 -25.98 -3.71 -21.83
N ILE A 433 -25.94 -5.05 -21.91
CA ILE A 433 -26.86 -5.98 -21.25
C ILE A 433 -26.11 -6.75 -20.16
N VAL A 434 -26.65 -6.77 -18.93
CA VAL A 434 -26.09 -7.55 -17.81
C VAL A 434 -26.46 -9.04 -17.96
N LEU A 435 -25.46 -9.90 -18.08
CA LEU A 435 -25.62 -11.35 -18.22
C LEU A 435 -25.59 -12.09 -16.88
N ASN A 436 -24.76 -11.60 -15.95
CA ASN A 436 -24.63 -12.16 -14.60
C ASN A 436 -24.27 -11.07 -13.61
N THR A 437 -24.75 -11.21 -12.37
CA THR A 437 -24.33 -10.42 -11.21
C THR A 437 -23.93 -11.39 -10.10
N SER A 438 -22.73 -11.22 -9.56
CA SER A 438 -22.22 -11.99 -8.43
C SER A 438 -21.96 -11.11 -7.21
N THR A 439 -22.49 -11.50 -6.06
CA THR A 439 -22.15 -10.95 -4.73
C THR A 439 -21.16 -11.82 -3.98
N LYS A 440 -20.89 -13.04 -4.47
CA LYS A 440 -20.09 -14.06 -3.77
C LYS A 440 -18.58 -13.84 -3.89
N VAL A 441 -18.15 -13.24 -5.00
CA VAL A 441 -16.75 -12.99 -5.31
C VAL A 441 -16.41 -11.53 -5.01
N LYS A 442 -15.28 -11.29 -4.33
CA LYS A 442 -14.90 -9.98 -3.81
C LYS A 442 -13.55 -9.54 -4.34
N LEU A 443 -13.54 -8.38 -4.99
CA LEU A 443 -12.34 -7.62 -5.25
C LEU A 443 -12.22 -6.53 -4.18
N GLN A 444 -11.17 -6.59 -3.38
CA GLN A 444 -10.80 -5.54 -2.44
C GLN A 444 -9.71 -4.67 -3.05
N LEU A 445 -9.82 -3.37 -2.81
CA LEU A 445 -8.81 -2.39 -3.18
C LEU A 445 -8.14 -1.91 -1.90
N SER A 446 -6.82 -1.96 -1.88
CA SER A 446 -5.99 -1.27 -0.89
C SER A 446 -5.42 0.02 -1.50
N ARG A 447 -4.77 0.83 -0.67
CA ARG A 447 -4.08 2.04 -1.10
C ARG A 447 -3.06 1.76 -2.20
N ALA A 448 -2.68 2.81 -2.91
CA ALA A 448 -1.66 2.69 -3.94
C ALA A 448 -0.35 2.16 -3.33
N SER A 449 0.29 1.22 -4.04
CA SER A 449 1.52 0.58 -3.61
C SER A 449 2.43 0.28 -4.79
N THR A 450 3.73 0.25 -4.55
CA THR A 450 4.75 -0.19 -5.50
C THR A 450 5.69 -1.12 -4.76
N LYS A 451 5.73 -2.39 -5.16
CA LYS A 451 6.70 -3.38 -4.64
C LYS A 451 8.00 -3.30 -5.45
N ASN A 452 9.16 -3.42 -4.79
CA ASN A 452 10.45 -3.62 -5.46
C ASN A 452 10.60 -5.06 -5.96
N PHE A 453 11.77 -5.36 -6.53
CA PHE A 453 12.15 -6.71 -6.97
C PHE A 453 12.20 -7.74 -5.84
N ASP A 454 12.39 -7.31 -4.58
CA ASP A 454 12.32 -8.15 -3.38
C ASP A 454 10.89 -8.31 -2.83
N GLY A 455 9.88 -7.78 -3.52
CA GLY A 455 8.48 -7.83 -3.10
C GLY A 455 8.11 -6.86 -1.97
N ARG A 456 9.03 -6.00 -1.53
CA ARG A 456 8.82 -4.99 -0.48
C ARG A 456 8.19 -3.72 -1.04
N GLU A 457 7.22 -3.14 -0.34
CA GLU A 457 6.61 -1.86 -0.73
C GLU A 457 7.60 -0.69 -0.57
N VAL A 458 8.02 -0.07 -1.68
CA VAL A 458 9.02 1.03 -1.70
C VAL A 458 8.37 2.38 -1.44
N LEU A 459 7.22 2.65 -2.06
CA LEU A 459 6.50 3.91 -1.87
C LEU A 459 5.80 4.00 -0.51
N TYR A 460 5.80 2.91 0.27
CA TYR A 460 5.17 2.90 1.57
C TYR A 460 6.08 3.41 2.68
N SER A 461 7.36 3.04 2.68
CA SER A 461 8.28 3.55 3.70
C SER A 461 8.43 5.08 3.58
N SER A 462 8.32 5.61 2.34
CA SER A 462 8.27 7.04 2.05
C SER A 462 7.04 7.80 2.59
N LEU A 463 6.03 7.09 3.10
CA LEU A 463 4.85 7.70 3.72
C LEU A 463 4.96 7.77 5.25
N ASN A 464 5.94 7.14 5.89
CA ASN A 464 6.13 7.25 7.34
C ASN A 464 6.40 8.72 7.70
N SER A 465 5.59 9.32 8.58
CA SER A 465 5.77 10.68 9.07
C SER A 465 6.94 10.75 10.05
N CYS A 466 7.71 11.83 9.99
CA CYS A 466 8.84 12.05 10.90
C CYS A 466 8.93 13.51 11.33
N THR A 467 9.49 13.71 12.52
CA THR A 467 9.89 15.03 13.04
C THR A 467 11.38 15.30 12.80
N ASN A 468 12.21 14.26 12.83
CA ASN A 468 13.65 14.28 12.58
C ASN A 468 14.09 12.92 12.02
N SER A 469 15.36 12.78 11.63
CA SER A 469 15.87 11.53 11.03
C SER A 469 15.95 10.38 12.03
N SER A 470 15.97 10.67 13.34
CA SER A 470 15.89 9.66 14.40
C SER A 470 14.57 8.89 14.38
N ALA A 471 13.47 9.54 13.97
CA ALA A 471 12.16 8.92 13.82
C ALA A 471 12.02 8.02 12.57
N CYS A 472 13.09 7.84 11.80
CA CYS A 472 13.13 7.03 10.58
C CYS A 472 14.06 5.82 10.74
N GLY A 473 14.02 4.89 9.77
CA GLY A 473 14.94 3.75 9.76
C GLY A 473 16.41 4.14 9.56
N GLY A 474 17.34 3.20 9.82
CA GLY A 474 18.79 3.37 9.71
C GLY A 474 19.28 4.06 8.42
N ASP A 475 18.74 3.56 7.29
CA ASP A 475 19.08 4.00 5.93
C ASP A 475 18.08 5.03 5.37
N GLU A 476 17.25 5.61 6.24
CA GLU A 476 16.28 6.64 5.90
C GLU A 476 16.66 7.97 6.54
N CYS A 477 16.11 9.06 6.00
CA CYS A 477 16.17 10.36 6.66
C CYS A 477 14.88 11.15 6.50
N CYS A 478 14.67 12.09 7.41
CA CYS A 478 13.47 12.89 7.41
C CYS A 478 13.59 14.03 6.41
N PHE A 479 12.68 14.10 5.44
CA PHE A 479 12.56 15.18 4.46
C PHE A 479 11.09 15.51 4.19
N ASN A 480 10.72 16.80 4.26
CA ASN A 480 9.32 17.25 4.21
C ASN A 480 8.38 16.48 5.17
N SER A 481 8.85 16.24 6.40
CA SER A 481 8.12 15.47 7.43
C SER A 481 7.78 14.02 7.04
N ARG A 482 8.53 13.42 6.10
CA ARG A 482 8.42 12.01 5.70
C ARG A 482 9.78 11.33 5.71
N CYS A 483 9.83 10.05 6.07
CA CYS A 483 11.05 9.26 6.03
C CYS A 483 11.32 8.80 4.62
N TRP A 484 12.43 9.20 4.02
CA TRP A 484 12.82 8.76 2.69
C TRP A 484 14.08 7.91 2.77
N SER A 485 14.18 6.88 1.92
CA SER A 485 15.46 6.20 1.72
C SER A 485 16.52 7.20 1.27
N LYS A 486 17.71 7.13 1.87
CA LYS A 486 18.90 7.92 1.49
C LYS A 486 19.34 7.65 0.04
N GLU A 487 18.90 6.55 -0.56
CA GLU A 487 19.13 6.26 -1.98
C GLU A 487 18.27 7.13 -2.92
N ILE A 488 17.11 7.59 -2.43
CA ILE A 488 16.13 8.35 -3.23
C ILE A 488 16.31 9.85 -3.00
N VAL A 489 16.60 10.26 -1.77
CA VAL A 489 16.74 11.66 -1.38
C VAL A 489 18.17 11.94 -0.95
N SER A 490 18.83 12.87 -1.65
CA SER A 490 20.21 13.30 -1.38
C SER A 490 20.32 14.44 -0.37
N GLN A 491 19.20 14.90 0.19
CA GLN A 491 19.12 16.04 1.12
C GLN A 491 18.30 15.64 2.34
N CYS A 492 18.97 15.32 3.44
CA CYS A 492 18.31 15.11 4.71
C CYS A 492 18.10 16.46 5.42
N ILE A 493 17.02 16.63 6.21
CA ILE A 493 16.74 17.88 6.95
C ILE A 493 17.94 18.30 7.82
N GLU A 494 18.75 17.35 8.28
CA GLU A 494 19.94 17.56 9.10
C GLU A 494 21.22 17.85 8.29
N GLU A 495 21.19 17.70 6.97
CA GLU A 495 22.30 17.98 6.04
C GLU A 495 22.10 19.28 5.24
N VAL A 496 21.08 20.09 5.60
CA VAL A 496 20.92 21.42 5.01
C VAL A 496 21.84 22.40 5.76
N ASP A 497 23.12 22.40 5.40
CA ASP A 497 23.86 23.66 5.49
C ASP A 497 23.14 24.64 4.56
N VAL A 498 22.62 25.75 5.11
CA VAL A 498 22.15 26.87 4.29
C VAL A 498 23.39 27.54 3.68
N ILE A 499 24.00 26.89 2.69
CA ILE A 499 25.00 27.49 1.81
C ILE A 499 24.21 28.13 0.67
N GLY A 500 23.92 29.42 0.78
CA GLY A 500 23.30 30.16 -0.30
C GLY A 500 22.40 31.30 0.13
N ASN A 501 22.13 32.18 -0.83
CA ASN A 501 21.29 33.37 -0.73
C ASN A 501 21.99 34.61 -0.11
N LEU A 502 23.32 34.69 -0.23
CA LEU A 502 24.04 35.90 0.11
C LEU A 502 23.62 37.06 -0.83
N ALA A 503 23.27 38.19 -0.23
CA ALA A 503 22.91 39.40 -0.94
C ALA A 503 24.12 40.00 -1.68
N THR A 504 23.86 40.82 -2.70
CA THR A 504 24.92 41.57 -3.38
C THR A 504 25.77 42.36 -2.37
N GLY A 505 27.09 42.24 -2.49
CA GLY A 505 28.08 42.87 -1.60
C GLY A 505 28.54 42.01 -0.43
N GLN A 506 27.91 40.87 -0.17
CA GLN A 506 28.35 39.93 0.87
C GLN A 506 29.52 39.06 0.39
N VAL A 507 30.37 38.65 1.34
CA VAL A 507 31.58 37.88 1.06
C VAL A 507 31.22 36.46 0.62
N CYS A 508 31.75 36.03 -0.52
CA CYS A 508 31.51 34.70 -1.08
C CYS A 508 32.82 34.05 -1.50
N SER A 509 32.85 32.72 -1.48
CA SER A 509 33.93 31.88 -2.00
C SER A 509 33.55 31.20 -3.31
N SER A 510 32.24 31.00 -3.55
CA SER A 510 31.68 30.30 -4.70
C SER A 510 30.43 31.01 -5.23
N ASP A 511 30.18 30.88 -6.54
CA ASP A 511 28.99 31.44 -7.20
C ASP A 511 27.68 30.97 -6.55
N TYR A 512 27.65 29.71 -6.08
CA TYR A 512 26.47 29.08 -5.49
C TYR A 512 26.10 29.63 -4.10
N GLU A 513 26.99 30.42 -3.49
CA GLU A 513 26.71 31.08 -2.20
C GLU A 513 25.87 32.35 -2.37
N CYS A 514 25.89 32.95 -3.57
CA CYS A 514 25.22 34.22 -3.86
C CYS A 514 23.80 34.02 -4.39
N ALA A 515 22.86 34.86 -3.94
CA ALA A 515 21.50 34.91 -4.49
C ALA A 515 21.48 35.19 -6.01
N SER A 516 22.51 35.89 -6.50
CA SER A 516 22.70 36.22 -7.91
C SER A 516 23.42 35.15 -8.72
N PHE A 517 23.84 34.04 -8.11
CA PHE A 517 24.73 33.03 -8.71
C PHE A 517 26.04 33.61 -9.28
N CYS A 518 26.47 34.74 -8.72
CA CYS A 518 27.58 35.52 -9.22
C CYS A 518 28.47 35.98 -8.07
N CYS A 519 29.53 35.21 -7.83
CA CYS A 519 30.61 35.56 -6.92
C CYS A 519 31.78 36.11 -7.72
N ASN A 520 32.13 37.38 -7.47
CA ASN A 520 33.31 37.96 -8.10
C ASN A 520 34.55 37.56 -7.31
N GLN A 521 35.31 36.60 -7.83
CA GLN A 521 36.53 36.10 -7.18
C GLN A 521 37.67 37.12 -7.13
N SER A 522 37.57 38.25 -7.86
CA SER A 522 38.53 39.35 -7.74
C SER A 522 38.25 40.23 -6.51
N THR A 523 36.99 40.28 -6.05
CA THR A 523 36.56 41.08 -4.89
C THR A 523 36.01 40.23 -3.75
N ASN A 524 36.01 38.91 -3.89
CA ASN A 524 35.40 37.90 -3.02
C ASN A 524 33.99 38.29 -2.53
N THR A 525 33.17 38.86 -3.41
CA THR A 525 31.85 39.39 -3.03
C THR A 525 30.79 39.10 -4.09
N CYS A 526 29.55 38.91 -3.62
CA CYS A 526 28.40 38.66 -4.49
C CYS A 526 28.11 39.88 -5.35
N SER A 527 28.13 39.72 -6.66
CA SER A 527 27.86 40.77 -7.63
C SER A 527 26.45 40.66 -8.20
N VAL A 528 25.89 41.76 -8.70
CA VAL A 528 24.56 41.73 -9.34
C VAL A 528 24.61 40.90 -10.62
N HIS A 529 23.59 40.07 -10.83
CA HIS A 529 23.39 39.35 -12.07
C HIS A 529 21.89 39.25 -12.34
N VAL A 530 21.45 39.75 -13.49
CA VAL A 530 20.06 39.75 -13.92
C VAL A 530 20.05 39.34 -15.38
N ASN A 531 19.44 38.21 -15.69
CA ASN A 531 19.32 37.69 -17.06
C ASN A 531 17.84 37.61 -17.47
N SER A 532 17.19 38.77 -17.48
CA SER A 532 15.80 38.92 -17.91
C SER A 532 15.74 39.54 -19.31
N GLU A 533 14.62 39.38 -20.02
CA GLU A 533 14.43 39.97 -21.36
C GLU A 533 14.50 41.51 -21.33
N ASP A 534 14.11 42.14 -20.21
CA ASP A 534 14.06 43.60 -20.06
C ASP A 534 15.38 44.23 -19.56
N GLN A 535 16.22 43.45 -18.86
CA GLN A 535 17.50 43.91 -18.33
C GLN A 535 18.51 42.76 -18.25
N GLN A 536 19.63 42.90 -18.97
CA GLN A 536 20.77 41.99 -18.95
C GLN A 536 21.96 42.64 -18.23
N VAL A 537 22.12 42.31 -16.95
CA VAL A 537 23.33 42.65 -16.18
C VAL A 537 24.14 41.37 -16.00
N LEU A 538 25.22 41.26 -16.76
CA LEU A 538 26.16 40.13 -16.68
C LEU A 538 27.05 40.27 -15.44
N CYS A 539 27.55 39.13 -14.96
CA CYS A 539 28.27 38.96 -13.70
C CYS A 539 29.58 39.77 -13.55
N GLY A 540 30.00 40.54 -14.57
CA GLY A 540 31.12 41.49 -14.47
C GLY A 540 32.50 40.89 -14.13
N LYS A 541 32.62 39.56 -14.14
CA LYS A 541 33.84 38.81 -13.83
C LYS A 541 35.01 39.22 -14.73
N SER A 542 36.22 39.16 -14.15
CA SER A 542 37.46 39.44 -14.87
C SER A 542 37.76 38.33 -15.89
N PRO A 543 38.39 38.64 -17.04
CA PRO A 543 38.80 37.63 -18.01
C PRO A 543 39.65 36.53 -17.35
N GLY A 544 39.31 35.26 -17.61
CA GLY A 544 39.95 34.08 -17.01
C GLY A 544 39.17 33.39 -15.89
N GLN A 545 38.07 33.99 -15.41
CA GLN A 545 37.16 33.36 -14.44
C GLN A 545 36.04 32.57 -15.13
N ALA A 546 35.63 31.45 -14.53
CA ALA A 546 34.50 30.65 -15.01
C ALA A 546 33.16 31.23 -14.53
N CYS A 547 32.11 31.10 -15.36
CA CYS A 547 30.73 31.38 -14.98
C CYS A 547 29.94 30.09 -14.98
N VAL A 548 28.89 30.03 -14.17
CA VAL A 548 28.00 28.86 -14.06
C VAL A 548 27.36 28.49 -15.41
N ALA A 549 27.00 29.49 -16.22
CA ALA A 549 26.50 29.29 -17.58
C ALA A 549 27.15 30.25 -18.58
N LYS A 550 27.24 29.83 -19.86
CA LYS A 550 27.94 30.58 -20.92
C LYS A 550 27.27 31.92 -21.22
N GLU A 551 25.95 31.96 -21.16
CA GLU A 551 25.11 33.13 -21.33
C GLU A 551 25.29 34.18 -20.22
N TRP A 552 25.86 33.80 -19.07
CA TRP A 552 26.09 34.69 -17.92
C TRP A 552 27.50 35.29 -17.91
N CYS A 553 28.37 34.82 -18.81
CA CYS A 553 29.71 35.35 -18.96
C CYS A 553 29.72 36.66 -19.73
N ARG A 554 30.60 37.57 -19.29
CA ARG A 554 30.96 38.78 -20.04
C ARG A 554 31.41 38.37 -21.45
N LYS A 555 30.77 38.93 -22.47
CA LYS A 555 31.20 38.76 -23.86
C LYS A 555 32.39 39.67 -24.12
N GLU A 556 33.46 39.12 -24.66
CA GLU A 556 34.65 39.87 -25.06
C GLU A 556 34.83 39.74 -26.57
N ASN A 557 34.87 40.87 -27.26
CA ASN A 557 35.13 40.90 -28.70
C ASN A 557 36.62 40.71 -28.91
N ILE A 558 37.01 39.60 -29.53
CA ILE A 558 38.40 39.35 -29.92
C ILE A 558 38.57 40.00 -31.31
N PRO A 559 39.34 41.11 -31.43
CA PRO A 559 39.54 41.74 -32.73
C PRO A 559 40.29 40.78 -33.63
N THR A 560 39.72 40.51 -34.81
CA THR A 560 40.33 39.60 -35.79
C THR A 560 41.01 40.41 -36.87
N CYS A 561 42.31 40.17 -37.05
CA CYS A 561 43.12 40.89 -38.02
C CYS A 561 43.13 40.15 -39.36
N PHE A 562 42.69 40.84 -40.41
CA PHE A 562 42.69 40.34 -41.77
C PHE A 562 43.74 41.07 -42.60
N LYS A 563 44.42 40.34 -43.48
CA LYS A 563 45.27 40.94 -44.52
C LYS A 563 44.39 41.32 -45.70
N VAL A 564 44.12 42.60 -45.88
CA VAL A 564 43.26 43.13 -46.95
C VAL A 564 44.10 43.78 -48.05
N LYS A 565 43.66 43.63 -49.30
CA LYS A 565 44.28 44.29 -50.46
C LYS A 565 43.96 45.77 -50.40
N THR A 566 44.98 46.62 -50.37
CA THR A 566 44.84 48.09 -50.24
C THR A 566 45.13 48.83 -51.54
N GLY A 567 45.50 48.13 -52.60
CA GLY A 567 45.72 48.71 -53.92
C GLY A 567 46.63 47.86 -54.79
N THR A 568 47.04 48.40 -55.92
CA THR A 568 47.99 47.78 -56.86
C THR A 568 48.99 48.84 -57.29
N THR A 569 50.29 48.51 -57.35
CA THR A 569 51.31 49.45 -57.83
C THR A 569 51.14 49.69 -59.34
N PRO A 570 51.72 50.77 -59.90
CA PRO A 570 51.68 51.04 -61.33
C PRO A 570 52.31 49.93 -62.20
N GLU A 571 53.17 49.09 -61.62
CA GLU A 571 53.77 47.91 -62.27
C GLU A 571 52.94 46.62 -62.09
N GLY A 572 51.75 46.70 -61.46
CA GLY A 572 50.81 45.58 -61.35
C GLY A 572 50.94 44.68 -60.12
N GLN A 573 51.74 45.04 -59.10
CA GLN A 573 51.85 44.25 -57.87
C GLN A 573 50.78 44.63 -56.84
N GLN A 574 50.11 43.63 -56.24
CA GLN A 574 49.08 43.87 -55.21
C GLN A 574 49.69 44.28 -53.87
N LEU A 575 49.30 45.46 -53.38
CA LEU A 575 49.62 45.93 -52.04
C LEU A 575 48.57 45.41 -51.05
N CYS A 576 49.02 44.88 -49.92
CA CYS A 576 48.15 44.41 -48.84
C CYS A 576 48.56 45.04 -47.51
N ALA A 577 47.58 45.38 -46.66
CA ALA A 577 47.81 45.82 -45.29
C ALA A 577 47.02 44.95 -44.31
N LEU A 578 47.52 44.84 -43.07
CA LEU A 578 46.77 44.20 -41.99
C LEU A 578 45.75 45.21 -41.43
N ARG A 579 44.48 44.83 -41.39
CA ARG A 579 43.40 45.60 -40.75
C ARG A 579 42.72 44.71 -39.72
N CYS A 580 42.63 45.17 -38.48
CA CYS A 580 41.94 44.49 -37.40
C CYS A 580 40.56 45.13 -37.21
N TYR A 581 39.53 44.29 -37.12
CA TYR A 581 38.15 44.69 -36.87
C TYR A 581 37.64 44.04 -35.59
#